data_AF-A0A8J4CP92-F1
#
_entry.id   AF-A0A8J4CP92-F1
#
_cell.length_a   1.000
_cell.length_b   1.000
_cell.length_c   1.000
_cell.angle_alpha   90.00
_cell.angle_beta   90.00
_cell.angle_gamma   90.00
#
_symmetry.space_group_name_H-M   'P 1'
#
loop_
_entity.id
_entity.type
_entity.pdbx_description
1 polymer ?
#
loop_
_entity_poly.entity_id
_entity_poly.type
_entity_poly.pdbx_seq_one_letter_code
_entity_poly.pdbx_strand_id
1 'polypeptide(L)'
;MGPIAAGSSIPATAGPKRDPNAAVALLHAAGDDREALSEAIADAAFLDSHPGEHRQKLRAARARLRQLNAAAERADSTDRSPHAKAEYSTEDFTRLTAHYEKLNWRMVSKPGGATVKPDDFYRLYALHMQAVQGDITTERPMWAERGGLDFEGRARWDAWSALRGTDPAKARLRFVKLFHEFSPGALYKDTRAAVLEPAAATAAAATVAPVAGGK
;
A
#
# COMPACT_ATOMS: atom_id res chain seq x y z
N MET A 1 43.68 17.22 -63.41
CA MET A 1 44.17 18.02 -62.26
C MET A 1 42.95 18.49 -61.50
N GLY A 2 42.82 18.14 -60.22
CA GLY A 2 41.80 18.68 -59.32
C GLY A 2 40.67 17.70 -58.97
N PRO A 3 40.35 17.49 -57.68
CA PRO A 3 39.87 16.20 -57.19
C PRO A 3 38.51 16.24 -56.46
N ILE A 4 38.05 15.04 -56.09
CA ILE A 4 37.26 14.66 -54.90
C ILE A 4 35.86 15.27 -54.67
N ALA A 5 34.85 14.46 -55.01
CA ALA A 5 33.54 14.50 -54.39
C ALA A 5 33.65 14.25 -52.88
N ALA A 6 33.04 15.14 -52.09
CA ALA A 6 32.86 15.01 -50.65
C ALA A 6 31.89 13.85 -50.37
N GLY A 7 32.44 12.66 -50.16
CA GLY A 7 31.73 11.55 -49.53
C GLY A 7 31.66 11.81 -48.04
N SER A 8 30.48 12.18 -47.53
CA SER A 8 30.15 12.13 -46.12
C SER A 8 30.44 10.71 -45.60
N SER A 9 31.51 10.56 -44.84
CA SER A 9 31.85 9.33 -44.15
C SER A 9 30.82 9.08 -43.06
N ILE A 10 29.85 8.21 -43.34
CA ILE A 10 29.14 7.46 -42.30
C ILE A 10 30.16 6.44 -41.77
N PRO A 11 30.58 6.48 -40.49
CA PRO A 11 31.31 5.37 -39.94
C PRO A 11 30.37 4.17 -39.87
N ALA A 12 30.71 3.15 -40.63
CA ALA A 12 30.08 1.84 -40.60
C ALA A 12 29.93 1.37 -39.15
N THR A 13 28.69 0.99 -38.81
CA THR A 13 28.31 0.28 -37.59
C THR A 13 29.13 -1.00 -37.44
N ALA A 14 30.24 -0.92 -36.71
CA ALA A 14 30.85 -2.06 -36.07
C ALA A 14 30.08 -2.32 -34.77
N GLY A 15 29.24 -3.35 -34.74
CA GLY A 15 28.62 -3.80 -33.49
C GLY A 15 29.69 -4.08 -32.43
N PRO A 16 29.51 -3.65 -31.18
CA PRO A 16 30.55 -3.77 -30.17
C PRO A 16 30.81 -5.26 -29.92
N LYS A 17 32.10 -5.63 -29.85
CA LYS A 17 32.52 -6.91 -29.29
C LYS A 17 31.87 -6.99 -27.90
N ARG A 18 30.98 -7.96 -27.70
CA ARG A 18 30.29 -8.17 -26.41
C ARG A 18 31.31 -8.71 -25.41
N ASP A 19 32.11 -7.81 -24.85
CA ASP A 19 33.17 -8.16 -23.93
C ASP A 19 32.55 -8.64 -22.60
N PRO A 20 32.85 -9.86 -22.13
CA PRO A 20 32.21 -10.42 -20.95
C PRO A 20 32.57 -9.65 -19.67
N ASN A 21 33.76 -9.05 -19.64
CA ASN A 21 34.19 -8.17 -18.55
C ASN A 21 33.43 -6.84 -18.54
N ALA A 22 33.13 -6.27 -19.71
CA ALA A 22 32.38 -5.02 -19.82
C ALA A 22 30.92 -5.23 -19.38
N ALA A 23 30.30 -6.33 -19.79
CA ALA A 23 28.96 -6.70 -19.34
C ALA A 23 28.88 -6.89 -17.82
N VAL A 24 29.89 -7.54 -17.23
CA VAL A 24 30.01 -7.65 -15.76
C VAL A 24 30.17 -6.28 -15.10
N ALA A 25 30.98 -5.38 -15.65
CA ALA A 25 31.16 -4.04 -15.11
C ALA A 25 29.85 -3.23 -15.12
N LEU A 26 29.04 -3.38 -16.16
CA LEU A 26 27.70 -2.77 -16.23
C LEU A 26 26.74 -3.31 -15.16
N LEU A 27 26.76 -4.63 -14.90
CA LEU A 27 25.99 -5.22 -13.80
C LEU A 27 26.40 -4.70 -12.41
N HIS A 28 27.69 -4.37 -12.23
CA HIS A 28 28.18 -3.76 -10.99
C HIS A 28 27.82 -2.27 -10.92
N ALA A 29 27.90 -1.54 -12.03
CA ALA A 29 27.57 -0.12 -12.11
C ALA A 29 26.08 0.15 -11.88
N ALA A 30 25.20 -0.77 -12.30
CA ALA A 30 23.76 -0.67 -12.06
C ALA A 30 23.37 -0.73 -10.56
N GLY A 31 24.22 -1.31 -9.70
CA GLY A 31 24.02 -1.30 -8.25
C GLY A 31 22.64 -1.78 -7.81
N ASP A 32 21.88 -0.87 -7.16
CA ASP A 32 20.52 -1.08 -6.64
C ASP A 32 19.43 -0.47 -7.53
N ASP A 33 19.78 0.15 -8.66
CA ASP A 33 18.82 0.71 -9.59
C ASP A 33 18.11 -0.41 -10.36
N ARG A 34 16.86 -0.71 -9.96
CA ARG A 34 16.07 -1.83 -10.49
C ARG A 34 16.00 -1.86 -12.02
N GLU A 35 15.79 -0.72 -12.64
CA GLU A 35 15.62 -0.60 -14.09
C GLU A 35 16.95 -0.80 -14.82
N ALA A 36 18.00 -0.10 -14.40
CA ALA A 36 19.35 -0.25 -14.94
C ALA A 36 19.89 -1.69 -14.76
N LEU A 37 19.58 -2.34 -13.62
CA LEU A 37 19.96 -3.72 -13.36
C LEU A 37 19.21 -4.69 -14.28
N SER A 38 17.94 -4.42 -14.59
CA SER A 38 17.15 -5.25 -15.51
C SER A 38 17.66 -5.19 -16.96
N GLU A 39 18.05 -3.99 -17.41
CA GLU A 39 18.60 -3.76 -18.75
C GLU A 39 20.00 -4.38 -18.87
N ALA A 40 20.86 -4.17 -17.87
CA ALA A 40 22.19 -4.78 -17.82
C ALA A 40 22.13 -6.32 -17.78
N ILE A 41 21.12 -6.91 -17.12
CA ILE A 41 20.89 -8.38 -17.13
C ILE A 41 20.46 -8.86 -18.53
N ALA A 42 19.64 -8.09 -19.24
CA ALA A 42 19.23 -8.41 -20.60
C ALA A 42 20.42 -8.36 -21.57
N ASP A 43 21.24 -7.32 -21.47
CA ASP A 43 22.47 -7.18 -22.24
C ASP A 43 23.50 -8.25 -21.93
N ALA A 44 23.59 -8.68 -20.66
CA ALA A 44 24.51 -9.72 -20.21
C ALA A 44 23.98 -11.16 -20.39
N ALA A 45 22.83 -11.36 -21.04
CA ALA A 45 22.22 -12.70 -21.20
C ALA A 45 23.13 -13.71 -21.94
N PHE A 46 24.03 -13.23 -22.81
CA PHE A 46 25.01 -14.06 -23.50
C PHE A 46 26.06 -14.70 -22.56
N LEU A 47 26.21 -14.19 -21.33
CA LEU A 47 27.10 -14.77 -20.31
C LEU A 47 26.60 -16.13 -19.80
N ASP A 48 25.36 -16.53 -20.08
CA ASP A 48 24.84 -17.86 -19.70
C ASP A 48 25.58 -19.00 -20.42
N SER A 49 26.10 -18.75 -21.62
CA SER A 49 26.89 -19.71 -22.41
C SER A 49 28.38 -19.75 -22.02
N HIS A 50 28.84 -18.85 -21.14
CA HIS A 50 30.24 -18.76 -20.73
C HIS A 50 30.46 -19.56 -19.43
N PRO A 51 31.35 -20.56 -19.41
CA PRO A 51 31.66 -21.29 -18.18
C PRO A 51 32.46 -20.41 -17.20
N GLY A 52 32.16 -20.52 -15.90
CA GLY A 52 32.92 -19.88 -14.82
C GLY A 52 32.30 -18.62 -14.22
N GLU A 53 33.17 -17.68 -13.85
CA GLU A 53 32.86 -16.52 -13.00
C GLU A 53 31.80 -15.57 -13.60
N HIS A 54 31.82 -15.37 -14.93
CA HIS A 54 30.87 -14.49 -15.61
C HIS A 54 29.41 -14.94 -15.46
N ARG A 55 29.15 -16.25 -15.56
CA ARG A 55 27.83 -16.83 -15.33
C ARG A 55 27.40 -16.70 -13.88
N GLN A 56 28.33 -16.86 -12.94
CA GLN A 56 28.06 -16.66 -11.53
C GLN A 56 27.66 -15.22 -11.22
N LYS A 57 28.32 -14.23 -11.84
CA LYS A 57 27.99 -12.81 -11.71
C LYS A 57 26.63 -12.46 -12.32
N LEU A 58 26.28 -13.01 -13.49
CA LEU A 58 24.94 -12.86 -14.06
C LEU A 58 23.85 -13.44 -13.14
N ARG A 59 24.10 -14.63 -12.57
CA ARG A 59 23.16 -15.23 -11.61
C ARG A 59 23.04 -14.40 -10.32
N ALA A 60 24.13 -13.85 -9.82
CA ALA A 60 24.11 -12.95 -8.67
C ALA A 60 23.31 -11.68 -8.96
N ALA A 61 23.47 -11.08 -10.14
CA ALA A 61 22.68 -9.92 -10.57
C ALA A 61 21.18 -10.25 -10.68
N ARG A 62 20.82 -11.39 -11.29
CA ARG A 62 19.43 -11.89 -11.34
C ARG A 62 18.84 -12.14 -9.95
N ALA A 63 19.66 -12.65 -9.01
CA ALA A 63 19.25 -12.84 -7.62
C ALA A 63 19.01 -11.51 -6.91
N ARG A 64 19.87 -10.51 -7.13
CA ARG A 64 19.68 -9.15 -6.60
C ARG A 64 18.43 -8.49 -7.15
N LEU A 65 18.18 -8.55 -8.47
CA LEU A 65 16.94 -8.03 -9.06
C LEU A 65 15.69 -8.68 -8.43
N ARG A 66 15.73 -10.00 -8.21
CA ARG A 66 14.65 -10.69 -7.48
C ARG A 66 14.52 -10.23 -6.04
N GLN A 67 15.63 -9.98 -5.34
CA GLN A 67 15.59 -9.46 -3.97
C GLN A 67 15.02 -8.04 -3.92
N LEU A 68 15.40 -7.16 -4.86
CA LEU A 68 14.86 -5.81 -4.98
C LEU A 68 13.36 -5.83 -5.28
N ASN A 69 12.92 -6.67 -6.21
CA ASN A 69 11.50 -6.85 -6.51
C ASN A 69 10.74 -7.44 -5.31
N ALA A 70 11.28 -8.46 -4.65
CA ALA A 70 10.65 -9.04 -3.47
C ALA A 70 10.67 -8.09 -2.26
N ALA A 71 11.63 -7.16 -2.18
CA ALA A 71 11.66 -6.12 -1.17
C ALA A 71 10.62 -5.04 -1.47
N ALA A 72 10.45 -4.64 -2.73
CA ALA A 72 9.38 -3.74 -3.16
C ALA A 72 8.00 -4.37 -2.92
N GLU A 73 7.79 -5.63 -3.31
CA GLU A 73 6.57 -6.37 -3.03
C GLU A 73 6.33 -6.60 -1.53
N ARG A 74 7.40 -6.80 -0.74
CA ARG A 74 7.29 -6.87 0.72
C ARG A 74 6.95 -5.53 1.34
N ALA A 75 7.52 -4.43 0.87
CA ALA A 75 7.12 -3.09 1.30
C ALA A 75 5.64 -2.83 0.95
N ASP A 76 5.22 -3.17 -0.28
CA ASP A 76 3.84 -3.06 -0.72
C ASP A 76 2.88 -3.99 0.04
N SER A 77 3.32 -5.19 0.46
CA SER A 77 2.47 -6.17 1.16
C SER A 77 2.47 -6.05 2.69
N THR A 78 3.54 -5.54 3.30
CA THR A 78 3.54 -5.23 4.74
C THR A 78 2.65 -4.04 5.08
N ASP A 79 2.39 -3.15 4.11
CA ASP A 79 1.37 -2.09 4.20
C ASP A 79 -0.01 -2.51 3.68
N ARG A 80 -0.11 -3.46 2.74
CA ARG A 80 -1.40 -3.88 2.18
C ARG A 80 -2.08 -4.90 3.08
N SER A 81 -3.16 -4.47 3.74
CA SER A 81 -3.88 -5.36 4.64
C SER A 81 -4.48 -6.59 3.98
N PRO A 82 -4.53 -7.73 4.70
CA PRO A 82 -5.04 -9.01 4.21
C PRO A 82 -6.54 -9.03 3.87
N HIS A 83 -7.28 -7.93 4.08
CA HIS A 83 -8.70 -7.84 3.73
C HIS A 83 -8.99 -6.85 2.60
N ALA A 84 -7.98 -6.39 1.86
CA ALA A 84 -8.19 -5.58 0.67
C ALA A 84 -9.06 -6.37 -0.34
N LYS A 85 -10.21 -5.80 -0.72
CA LYS A 85 -11.14 -6.40 -1.68
C LYS A 85 -11.04 -5.65 -3.01
N ALA A 86 -11.23 -6.36 -4.12
CA ALA A 86 -11.26 -5.74 -5.46
C ALA A 86 -12.44 -4.77 -5.62
N GLU A 87 -13.53 -5.00 -4.90
CA GLU A 87 -14.75 -4.19 -4.93
C GLU A 87 -15.24 -3.93 -3.50
N TYR A 88 -15.67 -2.69 -3.25
CA TYR A 88 -16.19 -2.24 -1.95
C TYR A 88 -17.63 -1.76 -2.15
N SER A 89 -18.56 -2.28 -1.35
CA SER A 89 -19.96 -1.83 -1.36
C SER A 89 -20.20 -0.78 -0.30
N THR A 90 -21.00 0.25 -0.61
CA THR A 90 -21.43 1.26 0.36
C THR A 90 -22.42 0.71 1.39
N GLU A 91 -22.99 -0.47 1.17
CA GLU A 91 -23.93 -1.12 2.09
C GLU A 91 -23.26 -1.55 3.40
N ASP A 92 -21.99 -1.92 3.34
CA ASP A 92 -21.20 -2.26 4.53
C ASP A 92 -20.92 -1.05 5.42
N PHE A 93 -20.99 0.18 4.88
CA PHE A 93 -20.61 1.40 5.59
C PHE A 93 -21.31 1.54 6.95
N THR A 94 -22.64 1.38 7.00
CA THR A 94 -23.42 1.56 8.24
C THR A 94 -23.04 0.51 9.28
N ARG A 95 -22.83 -0.74 8.87
CA ARG A 95 -22.39 -1.84 9.74
C ARG A 95 -20.99 -1.56 10.28
N LEU A 96 -20.03 -1.26 9.40
CA LEU A 96 -18.63 -1.03 9.78
C LEU A 96 -18.50 0.21 10.69
N THR A 97 -19.28 1.25 10.45
CA THR A 97 -19.34 2.44 11.30
C THR A 97 -19.80 2.13 12.72
N ALA A 98 -20.70 1.16 12.92
CA ALA A 98 -21.13 0.76 14.26
C ALA A 98 -20.06 -0.02 15.04
N HIS A 99 -19.06 -0.57 14.36
CA HIS A 99 -18.07 -1.48 14.93
C HIS A 99 -16.64 -0.91 14.98
N TYR A 100 -16.27 0.06 14.14
CA TYR A 100 -14.89 0.55 14.07
C TYR A 100 -14.39 1.14 15.39
N GLU A 101 -15.24 1.87 16.14
CA GLU A 101 -14.85 2.43 17.45
C GLU A 101 -14.63 1.36 18.53
N LYS A 102 -15.29 0.20 18.39
CA LYS A 102 -15.21 -0.93 19.33
C LYS A 102 -13.99 -1.82 19.11
N LEU A 103 -13.23 -1.59 18.04
CA LEU A 103 -12.00 -2.34 17.77
C LEU A 103 -10.94 -2.04 18.85
N ASN A 104 -10.04 -3.00 19.08
CA ASN A 104 -8.95 -2.87 20.05
C ASN A 104 -7.81 -2.00 19.51
N TRP A 105 -8.05 -0.70 19.35
CA TRP A 105 -7.06 0.26 18.86
C TRP A 105 -5.83 0.35 19.76
N ARG A 106 -4.66 0.27 19.13
CA ARG A 106 -3.38 0.40 19.81
C ARG A 106 -3.11 1.87 20.15
N MET A 107 -2.83 2.16 21.41
CA MET A 107 -2.35 3.50 21.79
C MET A 107 -0.89 3.67 21.32
N VAL A 108 -0.65 4.69 20.51
CA VAL A 108 0.68 5.05 20.00
C VAL A 108 1.16 6.27 20.77
N SER A 109 2.27 6.11 21.47
CA SER A 109 2.96 7.23 22.12
C SER A 109 3.79 7.97 21.07
N LYS A 110 3.43 9.21 20.75
CA LYS A 110 4.22 10.11 19.90
C LYS A 110 5.30 10.82 20.73
N PRO A 111 6.43 11.23 20.13
CA PRO A 111 7.46 12.00 20.84
C PRO A 111 6.83 13.27 21.45
N GLY A 112 7.11 13.52 22.73
CA GLY A 112 6.43 14.56 23.51
C GLY A 112 5.42 14.04 24.54
N GLY A 113 5.35 12.73 24.79
CA GLY A 113 4.51 12.14 25.84
C GLY A 113 3.02 12.09 25.49
N ALA A 114 2.64 12.45 24.27
CA ALA A 114 1.27 12.39 23.79
C ALA A 114 0.89 10.94 23.44
N THR A 115 -0.08 10.39 24.16
CA THR A 115 -0.70 9.12 23.84
C THR A 115 -1.90 9.37 22.94
N VAL A 116 -1.81 8.98 21.68
CA VAL A 116 -2.88 9.14 20.69
C VAL A 116 -3.23 7.80 20.05
N LYS A 117 -4.39 7.73 19.40
CA LYS A 117 -4.74 6.57 18.57
C LYS A 117 -3.91 6.56 17.29
N PRO A 118 -3.87 5.44 16.55
CA PRO A 118 -3.18 5.38 15.27
C PRO A 118 -3.82 6.33 14.26
N ASP A 119 -3.03 6.84 13.33
CA ASP A 119 -3.51 7.80 12.33
C ASP A 119 -4.66 7.23 11.47
N ASP A 120 -4.71 5.90 11.28
CA ASP A 120 -5.80 5.21 10.58
C ASP A 120 -7.17 5.34 11.28
N PHE A 121 -7.21 5.38 12.61
CA PHE A 121 -8.45 5.62 13.36
C PHE A 121 -9.01 7.01 13.03
N TYR A 122 -8.14 8.03 13.02
CA TYR A 122 -8.55 9.41 12.74
C TYR A 122 -9.02 9.58 11.29
N ARG A 123 -8.38 8.88 10.34
CA ARG A 123 -8.82 8.84 8.94
C ARG A 123 -10.21 8.19 8.79
N LEU A 124 -10.48 7.08 9.47
CA LEU A 124 -11.81 6.45 9.49
C LEU A 124 -12.87 7.40 10.08
N TYR A 125 -12.56 8.03 11.22
CA TYR A 125 -13.45 9.01 11.84
C TYR A 125 -13.77 10.17 10.89
N ALA A 126 -12.74 10.73 10.25
CA ALA A 126 -12.87 11.82 9.29
C ALA A 126 -13.78 11.46 8.10
N LEU A 127 -13.59 10.26 7.52
CA LEU A 127 -14.42 9.76 6.43
C LEU A 127 -15.87 9.54 6.86
N HIS A 128 -16.08 9.03 8.07
CA HIS A 128 -17.41 8.88 8.65
C HIS A 128 -18.11 10.24 8.84
N MET A 129 -17.41 11.22 9.44
CA MET A 129 -17.95 12.56 9.65
C MET A 129 -18.27 13.25 8.32
N GLN A 130 -17.39 13.14 7.32
CA GLN A 130 -17.65 13.66 5.98
C GLN A 130 -18.85 12.99 5.30
N ALA A 131 -19.08 11.69 5.53
CA ALA A 131 -20.21 10.96 4.95
C ALA A 131 -21.57 11.27 5.62
N VAL A 132 -21.57 11.71 6.89
CA VAL A 132 -22.77 11.96 7.69
C VAL A 132 -23.07 13.46 7.81
N GLN A 133 -22.09 14.26 8.24
CA GLN A 133 -22.22 15.71 8.44
C GLN A 133 -21.78 16.51 7.21
N GLY A 134 -20.93 15.94 6.35
CA GLY A 134 -20.36 16.68 5.23
C GLY A 134 -19.15 17.50 5.65
N ASP A 135 -18.99 18.66 5.03
CA ASP A 135 -17.81 19.50 5.20
C ASP A 135 -17.67 20.06 6.62
N ILE A 136 -16.44 20.06 7.12
CA ILE A 136 -16.12 20.64 8.41
C ILE A 136 -16.31 22.17 8.38
N THR A 137 -17.05 22.68 9.36
CA THR A 137 -17.27 24.13 9.59
C THR A 137 -16.78 24.57 10.96
N THR A 138 -16.33 23.62 11.79
CA THR A 138 -15.86 23.88 13.15
C THR A 138 -14.41 24.35 13.17
N GLU A 139 -14.05 25.15 14.17
CA GLU A 139 -12.67 25.60 14.36
C GLU A 139 -11.79 24.52 14.99
N ARG A 140 -10.48 24.60 14.77
CA ARG A 140 -9.51 23.63 15.27
C ARG A 140 -9.45 23.69 16.80
N PRO A 141 -9.79 22.61 17.53
CA PRO A 141 -9.75 22.61 18.99
C PRO A 141 -8.30 22.78 19.46
N MET A 142 -8.03 23.84 20.22
CA MET A 142 -6.68 24.18 20.65
C MET A 142 -6.38 23.69 22.08
N TRP A 143 -7.40 23.56 22.92
CA TRP A 143 -7.30 23.24 24.35
C TRP A 143 -8.35 22.20 24.73
N ALA A 144 -8.00 21.24 25.58
CA ALA A 144 -8.96 20.29 26.14
C ALA A 144 -9.80 20.97 27.24
N GLU A 145 -11.06 20.57 27.42
CA GLU A 145 -11.96 21.10 28.45
C GLU A 145 -11.42 20.93 29.87
N ARG A 146 -10.55 19.93 30.11
CA ARG A 146 -9.91 19.68 31.42
C ARG A 146 -8.56 20.40 31.60
N GLY A 147 -8.19 21.27 30.67
CA GLY A 147 -6.87 21.89 30.60
C GLY A 147 -5.84 20.99 29.91
N GLY A 148 -4.87 21.61 29.24
CA GLY A 148 -3.83 20.93 28.45
C GLY A 148 -4.07 20.95 26.94
N LEU A 149 -3.07 20.49 26.18
CA LEU A 149 -3.12 20.41 24.72
C LEU A 149 -3.95 19.18 24.30
N ASP A 150 -5.00 19.41 23.52
CA ASP A 150 -5.82 18.31 22.97
C ASP A 150 -5.20 17.75 21.68
N PHE A 151 -4.36 16.73 21.80
CA PHE A 151 -3.76 16.06 20.64
C PHE A 151 -4.79 15.20 19.88
N GLU A 152 -5.74 14.58 20.57
CA GLU A 152 -6.75 13.73 19.92
C GLU A 152 -7.74 14.57 19.10
N GLY A 153 -8.30 15.62 19.69
CA GLY A 153 -9.25 16.51 19.01
C GLY A 153 -8.60 17.22 17.84
N ARG A 154 -7.34 17.66 17.98
CA ARG A 154 -6.57 18.22 16.87
C ARG A 154 -6.38 17.21 15.74
N ALA A 155 -6.05 15.95 16.05
CA ALA A 155 -5.85 14.93 15.03
C ALA A 155 -7.16 14.57 14.29
N ARG A 156 -8.28 14.48 15.01
CA ARG A 156 -9.62 14.29 14.41
C ARG A 156 -9.98 15.43 13.48
N TRP A 157 -9.77 16.66 13.94
CA TRP A 157 -10.06 17.86 13.17
C TRP A 157 -9.17 17.96 11.93
N ASP A 158 -7.87 17.70 12.07
CA ASP A 158 -6.90 17.74 10.97
C ASP A 158 -7.27 16.73 9.88
N ALA A 159 -7.56 15.48 10.26
CA ALA A 159 -7.99 14.44 9.35
C ALA A 159 -9.32 14.77 8.64
N TRP A 160 -10.29 15.37 9.33
CA TRP A 160 -11.57 15.75 8.74
C TRP A 160 -11.45 16.98 7.84
N SER A 161 -10.66 17.98 8.23
CA SER A 161 -10.38 19.16 7.40
C SER A 161 -9.70 18.82 6.08
N ALA A 162 -8.84 17.79 6.08
CA ALA A 162 -8.17 17.29 4.87
C ALA A 162 -9.15 16.67 3.85
N LEU A 163 -10.37 16.31 4.26
CA LEU A 163 -11.40 15.71 3.39
C LEU A 163 -12.45 16.70 2.90
N ARG A 164 -12.33 17.98 3.25
CA ARG A 164 -13.27 19.03 2.82
C ARG A 164 -13.43 19.05 1.30
N GLY A 165 -14.67 19.11 0.83
CA GLY A 165 -15.03 19.04 -0.59
C GLY A 165 -15.13 17.62 -1.15
N THR A 166 -14.98 16.58 -0.31
CA THR A 166 -15.20 15.19 -0.74
C THR A 166 -16.70 14.87 -0.69
N ASP A 167 -17.22 14.34 -1.80
CA ASP A 167 -18.61 13.88 -1.90
C ASP A 167 -18.92 12.77 -0.87
N PRO A 168 -20.09 12.78 -0.22
CA PRO A 168 -20.46 11.81 0.81
C PRO A 168 -20.47 10.36 0.29
N ALA A 169 -20.86 10.10 -0.96
CA ALA A 169 -20.82 8.75 -1.52
C ALA A 169 -19.38 8.26 -1.71
N LYS A 170 -18.47 9.16 -2.15
CA LYS A 170 -17.04 8.86 -2.24
C LYS A 170 -16.42 8.65 -0.86
N ALA A 171 -16.84 9.41 0.15
CA ALA A 171 -16.38 9.25 1.52
C ALA A 171 -16.77 7.88 2.09
N ARG A 172 -18.00 7.40 1.83
CA ARG A 172 -18.45 6.05 2.24
C ARG A 172 -17.61 4.95 1.60
N LEU A 173 -17.38 5.02 0.30
CA LEU A 173 -16.52 4.05 -0.41
C LEU A 173 -15.09 4.04 0.14
N ARG A 174 -14.51 5.23 0.35
CA ARG A 174 -13.18 5.37 0.94
C ARG A 174 -13.13 4.83 2.38
N PHE A 175 -14.20 5.00 3.17
CA PHE A 175 -14.29 4.43 4.51
C PHE A 175 -14.25 2.91 4.46
N VAL A 176 -15.09 2.28 3.64
CA VAL A 176 -15.11 0.82 3.51
C VAL A 176 -13.74 0.31 3.03
N LYS A 177 -13.15 0.96 2.02
CA LYS A 177 -11.81 0.63 1.55
C LYS A 177 -10.77 0.72 2.66
N LEU A 178 -10.72 1.85 3.37
CA LEU A 178 -9.76 2.06 4.45
C LEU A 178 -9.97 1.07 5.60
N PHE A 179 -11.22 0.74 5.94
CA PHE A 179 -11.54 -0.25 6.96
C PHE A 179 -11.01 -1.65 6.59
N HIS A 180 -10.97 -1.98 5.31
CA HIS A 180 -10.39 -3.22 4.80
C HIS A 180 -8.86 -3.16 4.69
N GLU A 181 -8.31 -1.97 4.43
CA GLU A 181 -6.89 -1.76 4.10
C GLU A 181 -6.01 -1.31 5.27
N PHE A 182 -6.57 -0.81 6.39
CA PHE A 182 -5.77 -0.22 7.48
C PHE A 182 -4.81 -1.21 8.14
N SER A 183 -3.63 -0.72 8.51
CA SER A 183 -2.51 -1.55 8.96
C SER A 183 -2.88 -2.46 10.14
N PRO A 184 -2.53 -3.76 10.13
CA PRO A 184 -2.77 -4.65 11.27
C PRO A 184 -2.05 -4.18 12.54
N GLY A 185 -0.97 -3.39 12.41
CA GLY A 185 -0.24 -2.80 13.53
C GLY A 185 -1.01 -1.72 14.30
N ALA A 186 -2.13 -1.23 13.74
CA ALA A 186 -3.00 -0.26 14.38
C ALA A 186 -3.85 -0.86 15.52
N LEU A 187 -3.97 -2.19 15.61
CA LEU A 187 -4.76 -2.87 16.65
C LEU A 187 -3.86 -3.67 17.60
N TYR A 188 -4.25 -3.76 18.87
CA TYR A 188 -3.63 -4.71 19.83
C TYR A 188 -3.95 -6.16 19.47
N LYS A 189 -5.17 -6.41 18.97
CA LYS A 189 -5.63 -7.70 18.49
C LYS A 189 -6.48 -7.47 17.25
N ASP A 190 -6.14 -8.16 16.17
CA ASP A 190 -6.87 -8.06 14.92
C ASP A 190 -8.18 -8.86 15.01
N THR A 191 -9.27 -8.19 15.39
CA THR A 191 -10.62 -8.76 15.44
C THR A 191 -11.46 -8.35 14.22
N ARG A 192 -10.85 -7.76 13.18
CA ARG A 192 -11.60 -7.22 12.04
C ARG A 192 -12.25 -8.33 11.22
N ALA A 193 -11.66 -9.53 11.17
CA ALA A 193 -12.25 -10.69 10.50
C ALA A 193 -13.68 -10.99 11.00
N ALA A 194 -13.93 -10.89 12.31
CA ALA A 194 -15.26 -11.11 12.89
C ALA A 194 -16.29 -10.04 12.50
N VAL A 195 -15.82 -8.82 12.20
CA VAL A 195 -16.67 -7.69 11.77
C VAL A 195 -16.86 -7.72 10.24
N LEU A 196 -15.88 -8.23 9.50
CA LEU A 196 -15.87 -8.29 8.04
C LEU A 196 -16.62 -9.50 7.49
N GLU A 197 -16.68 -10.61 8.22
CA GLU A 197 -17.55 -11.75 7.93
C GLU A 197 -18.98 -11.22 7.70
N PRO A 198 -19.55 -11.41 6.51
CA PRO A 198 -20.94 -11.04 6.29
C PRO A 198 -21.80 -11.91 7.20
N ALA A 199 -22.85 -11.34 7.77
CA ALA A 199 -23.86 -12.03 8.58
C ALA A 199 -24.57 -13.22 7.87
N ALA A 200 -24.13 -13.61 6.66
CA ALA A 200 -24.62 -14.77 5.93
C ALA A 200 -24.16 -16.12 6.53
N ALA A 201 -23.03 -16.18 7.25
CA ALA A 201 -22.57 -17.45 7.84
C ALA A 201 -23.30 -17.84 9.14
N THR A 202 -23.88 -16.88 9.86
CA THR A 202 -24.61 -17.13 11.12
C THR A 202 -26.11 -17.34 10.95
N ALA A 203 -26.69 -17.08 9.77
CA ALA A 203 -28.10 -17.37 9.49
C ALA A 203 -28.35 -18.80 8.98
N ALA A 204 -27.34 -19.51 8.47
CA ALA A 204 -27.49 -20.85 7.91
C ALA A 204 -27.61 -21.97 8.97
N ALA A 205 -27.41 -21.69 10.26
CA ALA A 205 -27.46 -22.69 11.33
C ALA A 205 -28.76 -22.69 12.15
N ALA A 206 -29.74 -21.82 11.84
CA ALA A 206 -30.94 -21.65 12.67
C ALA A 206 -32.28 -21.98 11.96
N THR A 207 -32.26 -22.74 10.85
CA THR A 207 -33.51 -23.09 10.14
C THR A 207 -33.57 -24.57 9.74
N VAL A 208 -33.42 -25.47 10.72
CA VAL A 208 -33.95 -26.83 10.61
C VAL A 208 -34.75 -27.15 11.87
N ALA A 209 -36.04 -26.82 11.84
CA ALA A 209 -37.15 -27.64 12.36
C ALA A 209 -38.44 -26.79 12.38
N PRO A 210 -39.37 -26.94 11.42
CA PRO A 210 -40.72 -26.51 11.65
C PRO A 210 -41.40 -27.47 12.64
N VAL A 211 -42.07 -26.87 13.61
CA VAL A 211 -42.95 -27.52 14.57
C VAL A 211 -44.04 -28.28 13.81
N ALA A 212 -44.10 -29.61 13.96
CA ALA A 212 -45.22 -30.42 13.53
C ALA A 212 -46.09 -30.69 14.77
N GLY A 213 -47.05 -29.80 15.00
CA GLY A 213 -48.08 -29.96 16.01
C GLY A 213 -49.44 -30.27 15.37
N GLY A 214 -49.95 -31.47 15.66
CA GLY A 214 -51.36 -31.68 15.98
C GLY A 214 -52.34 -32.03 14.87
N LYS A 215 -52.76 -33.30 14.86
CA LYS A 215 -54.13 -33.65 15.24
C LYS A 215 -54.16 -35.01 15.93
#